data_AF-A0A9P4N0H2-F1
#
_entry.id   AF-A0A9P4N0H2-F1
#
_cell.length_a   1.000
_cell.length_b   1.000
_cell.length_c   1.000
_cell.angle_alpha   90.00
_cell.angle_beta   90.00
_cell.angle_gamma   90.00
#
_symmetry.space_group_name_H-M   'P 1'
#
loop_
_entity.id
_entity.type
_entity.pdbx_description
1 polymer ?
#
loop_
_entity_poly.entity_id
_entity_poly.type
_entity_poly.pdbx_seq_one_letter_code
_entity_poly.pdbx_strand_id
1 'polypeptide(L)' 'MSTVHGLDVNDKTQCKHYSSPKDVIAIKHPCCKKFYACIKCHEACEAHEARVWRRDERGAEGRLATEQAKC' A
#
# COMPACT_ATOMS: atom_id res chain seq x y z
N MET A 1 -10.62 -6.57 8.31
CA MET A 1 -10.21 -6.87 6.92
C MET A 1 -9.69 -5.59 6.30
N SER A 2 -8.41 -5.52 5.97
CA SER A 2 -7.84 -4.34 5.31
C SER A 2 -8.24 -4.37 3.82
N THR A 3 -9.05 -3.40 3.39
CA THR A 3 -9.46 -3.28 1.98
C THR A 3 -8.37 -2.59 1.18
N VAL A 4 -7.99 -3.16 0.04
CA VAL A 4 -7.02 -2.56 -0.88
C VAL A 4 -7.76 -1.90 -2.04
N HIS A 5 -7.48 -0.61 -2.26
CA HIS A 5 -8.11 0.18 -3.31
C HIS A 5 -7.25 0.25 -4.57
N GLY A 6 -7.90 0.44 -5.71
CA GLY A 6 -7.22 0.72 -6.98
C GLY A 6 -8.07 0.34 -8.18
N LEU A 7 -7.44 0.42 -9.36
CA LEU A 7 -8.07 0.10 -10.63
C LEU A 7 -7.79 -1.37 -10.99
N ASP A 8 -8.85 -2.14 -11.20
CA ASP A 8 -8.79 -3.56 -11.56
C ASP A 8 -7.98 -4.38 -10.54
N VAL A 9 -8.25 -4.15 -9.25
CA VAL A 9 -7.51 -4.82 -8.17
C VAL A 9 -8.03 -6.24 -8.00
N ASN A 10 -7.13 -7.22 -8.12
CA ASN A 10 -7.46 -8.63 -7.89
C ASN A 10 -7.18 -9.06 -6.44
N ASP A 11 -7.51 -10.32 -6.10
CA ASP A 11 -7.28 -10.88 -4.76
C ASP A 11 -5.80 -10.91 -4.34
N LYS A 12 -4.88 -10.83 -5.30
CA LYS A 12 -3.44 -10.74 -5.08
C LYS A 12 -2.95 -9.29 -5.03
N THR A 13 -3.85 -8.33 -4.86
CA THR A 13 -3.58 -6.88 -4.80
C THR A 13 -2.83 -6.34 -6.02
N GLN A 14 -2.87 -7.05 -7.14
CA GLN A 14 -2.31 -6.58 -8.41
C GLN A 14 -3.32 -5.63 -9.05
N CYS A 15 -2.86 -4.63 -9.80
CA CYS A 15 -3.73 -3.63 -10.43
C CYS A 15 -3.42 -3.48 -11.92
N LYS A 16 -4.26 -2.73 -12.63
CA LYS A 16 -4.05 -2.40 -14.05
C LYS A 16 -2.67 -1.81 -14.37
N HIS A 17 -2.03 -1.14 -13.41
CA HIS A 17 -0.70 -0.53 -13.61
C HIS A 17 0.45 -1.52 -13.42
N TYR A 18 0.33 -2.41 -12.43
CA TYR A 18 1.34 -3.39 -12.05
C TYR A 18 0.65 -4.73 -11.86
N SER A 19 0.76 -5.57 -12.89
CA SER A 19 0.07 -6.86 -12.98
C SER A 19 1.02 -8.04 -13.21
N SER A 20 2.34 -7.83 -13.03
CA SER A 20 3.30 -8.93 -13.09
C SER A 20 3.08 -9.88 -11.91
N PRO A 21 3.40 -11.18 -12.03
CA PRO A 21 3.32 -12.11 -10.90
C PRO A 21 4.11 -11.70 -9.65
N LYS A 22 5.06 -10.77 -9.79
CA LYS A 22 5.87 -10.21 -8.69
C LYS A 22 5.24 -8.95 -8.05
N ASP A 23 4.22 -8.36 -8.67
CA ASP A 23 3.62 -7.09 -8.27
C ASP A 23 2.46 -7.28 -7.27
N VAL A 24 2.69 -8.09 -6.24
CA VAL A 24 1.72 -8.36 -5.15
C VAL A 24 2.07 -7.45 -3.98
N ILE A 25 1.67 -6.17 -4.07
CA ILE A 25 1.96 -5.17 -3.04
C ILE A 25 0.70 -4.41 -2.62
N ALA A 26 0.63 -4.04 -1.34
CA ALA A 26 -0.36 -3.09 -0.82
C ALA A 26 0.37 -2.01 -0.03
N ILE A 27 0.33 -0.78 -0.52
CA ILE A 27 1.00 0.36 0.08
C ILE A 27 -0.01 1.13 0.92
N LYS A 28 0.23 1.27 2.22
CA LYS A 28 -0.51 2.22 3.07
C LYS A 28 0.04 3.62 2.81
N HIS A 29 -0.78 4.53 2.32
CA HIS A 29 -0.36 5.91 2.10
C HIS A 29 -0.55 6.76 3.37
N PRO A 30 0.45 7.52 3.85
CA PRO A 30 0.34 8.32 5.06
C PRO A 30 -0.60 9.53 4.93
N CYS A 31 -0.87 9.99 3.71
CA CYS A 31 -1.77 11.12 3.46
C CYS A 31 -3.24 10.82 3.82
N CYS A 32 -3.71 9.60 3.53
CA CYS A 32 -5.10 9.20 3.74
C CYS A 32 -5.25 7.96 4.62
N LYS A 33 -4.13 7.34 5.04
CA LYS A 33 -4.05 6.09 5.81
C LYS A 33 -4.80 4.89 5.19
N LYS A 34 -5.11 4.95 3.89
CA LYS A 34 -5.74 3.87 3.11
C LYS A 34 -4.68 3.01 2.40
N PHE A 35 -5.04 1.76 2.09
CA PHE A 35 -4.21 0.84 1.32
C PHE A 35 -4.54 0.93 -0.16
N TYR A 36 -3.52 1.05 -1.01
CA TYR A 36 -3.66 0.99 -2.46
C TYR A 36 -2.72 -0.06 -3.05
N ALA A 37 -3.15 -0.67 -4.16
CA ALA A 37 -2.33 -1.64 -4.89
C ALA A 37 -1.04 -1.01 -5.45
N CYS A 38 -1.05 0.27 -5.79
CA CYS A 38 0.16 1.01 -6.16
C CYS A 38 -0.04 2.53 -6.03
N ILE A 39 1.05 3.28 -6.17
CA ILE A 39 1.02 4.75 -6.15
C ILE A 39 0.15 5.35 -7.26
N LYS A 40 0.19 4.81 -8.48
CA LYS A 40 -0.64 5.28 -9.59
C LYS A 40 -2.13 5.04 -9.36
N CYS A 41 -2.48 3.99 -8.62
CA CYS A 41 -3.86 3.76 -8.20
C CYS A 41 -4.31 4.79 -7.16
N HIS A 42 -3.43 5.21 -6.25
CA HIS A 42 -3.73 6.30 -5.33
C HIS A 42 -3.95 7.62 -6.09
N GLU A 43 -3.04 7.99 -7.00
CA GLU A 43 -3.15 9.21 -7.81
C GLU A 43 -4.41 9.23 -8.69
N ALA A 44 -4.87 8.07 -9.17
CA ALA A 44 -6.09 7.97 -9.96
C ALA A 44 -7.38 8.02 -9.12
N CYS A 45 -7.32 7.61 -7.85
CA CYS A 45 -8.49 7.53 -6.98
C CYS A 45 -8.65 8.74 -6.03
N GLU A 46 -7.57 9.46 -5.75
CA GLU A 46 -7.56 10.57 -4.79
C GLU A 46 -7.15 11.87 -5.49
N ALA A 47 -7.77 12.98 -5.11
CA ALA A 47 -7.48 14.30 -5.67
C ALA A 47 -6.21 14.96 -5.08
N HIS A 48 -5.40 14.21 -4.34
CA HIS A 48 -4.19 14.69 -3.68
C HIS A 48 -3.00 13.82 -4.02
N GLU A 49 -1.81 14.41 -3.97
CA GLU A 49 -0.57 13.69 -4.27
C GLU A 49 -0.22 12.66 -3.19
N ALA A 50 0.38 11.55 -3.63
CA ALA A 50 0.86 10.51 -2.74
C ALA A 50 2.00 11.02 -1.86
N ARG A 51 1.79 11.03 -0.54
CA ARG A 51 2.87 11.32 0.41
C ARG A 51 3.73 10.07 0.66
N VAL A 52 5.04 10.25 0.79
CA VAL A 52 5.97 9.19 1.18
C VAL A 52 6.18 9.22 2.70
N TRP A 53 6.23 8.04 3.33
CA TRP A 53 6.60 7.92 4.75
C TRP A 53 8.03 8.42 4.97
N ARG A 54 8.21 9.40 5.85
CA ARG A 54 9.55 9.79 6.29
C ARG A 54 10.18 8.67 7.10
N ARG A 55 11.52 8.67 7.21
CA ARG A 55 12.25 7.57 7.87
C ARG A 55 11.79 7.34 9.31
N ASP A 56 11.50 8.41 10.02
CA ASP A 56 11.02 8.43 11.40
C ASP A 56 9.59 7.88 11.56
N GLU A 57 8.76 7.96 10.52
CA GLU A 57 7.34 7.57 10.58
C GLU A 57 7.14 6.06 10.26
N ARG A 58 8.12 5.40 9.62
CA ARG A 58 8.00 3.99 9.18
C ARG A 58 7.82 2.98 10.31
N GLY A 59 8.25 3.32 11.52
CA GLY A 59 8.23 2.40 12.68
C GLY A 59 6.93 2.40 13.49
N ALA A 60 6.12 3.47 13.41
CA ALA A 60 4.98 3.69 14.29
C ALA A 60 3.67 3.04 13.81
N GLU A 61 3.48 2.87 12.49
CA GLU A 61 2.27 2.26 11.92
C GLU A 61 2.55 1.33 10.72
N GLY A 62 3.82 1.03 10.43
CA GLY A 62 4.27 0.25 9.26
C GLY A 62 4.64 -1.21 9.53
N ARG A 63 4.46 -1.72 10.77
CA ARG A 63 4.65 -3.14 11.03
C ARG A 63 3.38 -3.90 10.67
N LEU A 64 3.41 -4.59 9.53
CA LEU A 64 2.80 -5.92 9.51
C LEU A 64 3.37 -6.65 10.73
N ALA A 65 2.51 -7.21 11.57
CA ALA A 65 2.91 -8.12 12.62
C ALA A 65 3.56 -9.36 11.97
N THR A 66 4.86 -9.30 11.73
CA THR A 66 5.67 -10.51 11.67
C THR A 66 6.18 -10.71 13.09
N GLU A 67 5.40 -11.44 13.88
CA GLU A 67 5.93 -12.10 15.07
C GLU A 67 7.12 -12.95 14.63
N GLN A 68 8.32 -12.45 14.93
CA GLN A 68 9.55 -13.20 15.17
C GLN A 68 10.64 -12.20 15.58
N ALA A 69 10.40 -11.53 16.71
CA ALA A 69 11.49 -11.12 17.57
C ALA A 69 11.85 -12.34 18.40
N LYS A 70 12.78 -13.16 17.90
CA LYS A 70 13.47 -14.13 18.74
C LYS A 70 14.83 -13.51 19.10
N CYS A 71 14.95 -13.23 20.40
CA CYS A 71 16.22 -13.07 21.10
C CYS A 71 17.17 -14.23 20.76
#